data_AF-A0A4D4KGI6-F1
#
_entry.id   AF-A0A4D4KGI6-F1
#
_cell.length_a   1.000
_cell.length_b   1.000
_cell.length_c   1.000
_cell.angle_alpha   90.00
_cell.angle_beta   90.00
_cell.angle_gamma   90.00
#
_symmetry.space_group_name_H-M   'P 1'
#
loop_
_entity.id
_entity.type
_entity.pdbx_description
1 polymer ?
#
loop_
_entity_poly.entity_id
_entity_poly.type
_entity_poly.pdbx_seq_one_letter_code
_entity_poly.pdbx_strand_id
1 'polypeptide(L)'
;MITLYVLDVPENEGLVRQAEAMAAVDVRSVGPYFELSTDTELTIDRRATGMRHAVWYSCVAGTGGGAIITQWDKDALRVKPQVSPERLGTGRHLPVADPPAGTVISLHRLTTADGASVDGVLRTVPGAETVVSLAHPRQDVTHHPLVSELLARGAAVWTQGTRSVNNDVALVHEQALLDLAAGLSFLRDRGFAHIVTLGHSGGGALYAYYHEQAGLVGDRRVAMTPAGRPSGLVDATLPSADGAVFMAPHPGQGMLLSRLIDPSIKDEQDPLSVDPELNPFASANGFAPPPESSHYPPQFVDRYRAAQLARVERLDVVARERVAEAAQARRGDSTTDRRRAIAPRLMTIYRTDADLRCIDLSLDPNDRPYGSLFGRRPDLTNYGLVGFARQVTPEAWLSTWSALSSNAGFVRAAPGVTAPTLLVELSGDQACFPSDITEMSAALGARDLTVTRVAGTHFGGPIAKGEPTGASLAAAEMGGWLAKRFPLA
;
A
#
# COMPACT_ATOMS: atom_id res chain seq x y z
N MET A 1 -26.62 -10.82 5.28
CA MET A 1 -27.94 -10.82 5.92
C MET A 1 -29.05 -10.76 4.88
N ILE A 2 -29.85 -11.81 4.79
CA ILE A 2 -31.11 -11.90 4.04
C ILE A 2 -32.19 -11.14 4.81
N THR A 3 -33.04 -10.41 4.11
CA THR A 3 -34.27 -9.85 4.67
C THR A 3 -35.46 -10.18 3.76
N LEU A 4 -36.53 -10.74 4.31
CA LEU A 4 -37.77 -11.08 3.62
C LEU A 4 -38.95 -10.40 4.32
N TYR A 5 -39.75 -9.66 3.56
CA TYR A 5 -40.95 -9.00 4.06
C TYR A 5 -42.20 -9.81 3.70
N VAL A 6 -43.05 -10.04 4.69
CA VAL A 6 -44.31 -10.78 4.56
C VAL A 6 -45.43 -9.89 5.10
N LEU A 7 -46.53 -9.74 4.37
CA LEU A 7 -47.68 -8.95 4.84
C LEU A 7 -48.22 -9.52 6.15
N ASP A 8 -48.45 -8.65 7.13
CA ASP A 8 -49.09 -9.00 8.40
C ASP A 8 -50.60 -9.13 8.21
N VAL A 9 -51.00 -10.30 7.70
CA VAL A 9 -52.39 -10.70 7.47
C VAL A 9 -52.59 -12.15 7.96
N PRO A 10 -53.79 -12.52 8.42
CA PRO A 10 -54.07 -13.85 8.97
C PRO A 10 -53.66 -15.00 8.03
N GLU A 11 -53.76 -14.79 6.73
CA GLU A 11 -53.42 -15.80 5.71
C GLU A 11 -51.92 -16.14 5.65
N ASN A 12 -51.05 -15.28 6.18
CA ASN A 12 -49.59 -15.45 6.18
C ASN A 12 -49.02 -15.94 7.53
N GLU A 13 -49.82 -15.99 8.61
CA GLU A 13 -49.33 -16.35 9.94
C GLU A 13 -48.64 -17.72 9.98
N GLY A 14 -49.11 -18.66 9.16
CA GLY A 14 -48.52 -19.99 9.07
C GLY A 14 -47.06 -19.97 8.60
N LEU A 15 -46.70 -19.02 7.74
CA LEU A 15 -45.32 -18.79 7.30
C LEU A 15 -44.49 -18.16 8.41
N VAL A 16 -45.04 -17.14 9.08
CA VAL A 16 -44.37 -16.43 10.18
C VAL A 16 -44.05 -17.40 11.32
N ARG A 17 -45.01 -18.25 11.71
CA ARG A 17 -44.79 -19.31 12.73
C ARG A 17 -43.69 -20.30 12.34
N GLN A 18 -43.60 -20.67 11.07
CA GLN A 18 -42.51 -21.54 10.60
C GLN A 18 -41.16 -20.85 10.73
N ALA A 19 -41.09 -19.55 10.46
CA ALA A 19 -39.86 -18.78 10.57
C ALA A 19 -39.45 -18.52 12.03
N GLU A 20 -40.40 -18.20 12.92
CA GLU A 20 -40.16 -18.03 14.37
C GLU A 20 -39.63 -19.31 15.04
N ALA A 21 -39.98 -20.48 14.50
CA ALA A 21 -39.48 -21.76 14.97
C ALA A 21 -38.02 -22.04 14.57
N MET A 22 -37.43 -21.24 13.66
CA MET A 22 -36.06 -21.40 13.19
C MET A 22 -35.11 -20.57 14.05
N ALA A 23 -34.19 -21.22 14.77
CA ALA A 23 -33.23 -20.56 15.66
C ALA A 23 -32.30 -19.53 14.96
N ALA A 24 -32.15 -19.63 13.63
CA ALA A 24 -31.30 -18.75 12.83
C ALA A 24 -32.07 -17.57 12.18
N VAL A 25 -33.35 -17.40 12.47
CA VAL A 25 -34.20 -16.36 11.87
C VAL A 25 -34.74 -15.44 12.96
N ASP A 26 -34.48 -14.14 12.81
CA ASP A 26 -35.10 -13.10 13.60
C ASP A 26 -36.39 -12.64 12.92
N VAL A 27 -37.47 -12.52 13.68
CA VAL A 27 -38.80 -12.13 13.19
C VAL A 27 -39.27 -10.91 13.97
N ARG A 28 -39.51 -9.81 13.26
CA ARG A 28 -39.98 -8.57 13.88
C ARG A 28 -41.10 -7.92 13.07
N SER A 29 -42.03 -7.25 13.74
CA SER A 29 -43.07 -6.46 13.08
C SER A 29 -42.50 -5.10 12.65
N VAL A 30 -42.74 -4.73 11.38
CA VAL A 30 -42.30 -3.48 10.76
C VAL A 30 -43.47 -2.90 9.94
N GLY A 31 -44.25 -2.03 10.55
CA GLY A 31 -45.45 -1.46 9.91
C GLY A 31 -46.46 -2.56 9.57
N PRO A 32 -46.98 -2.64 8.33
CA PRO A 32 -47.92 -3.68 7.91
C PRO A 32 -47.24 -5.01 7.49
N TYR A 33 -45.98 -5.23 7.89
CA TYR A 33 -45.20 -6.40 7.50
C TYR A 33 -44.55 -7.08 8.70
N PHE A 34 -44.33 -8.39 8.59
CA PHE A 34 -43.27 -9.10 9.30
C PHE A 34 -41.99 -9.04 8.48
N GLU A 35 -40.90 -8.66 9.14
CA GLU A 35 -39.54 -8.76 8.60
C GLU A 35 -38.87 -10.02 9.16
N LEU A 36 -38.45 -10.90 8.27
CA LEU A 36 -37.72 -12.13 8.55
C LEU A 36 -36.26 -11.92 8.15
N SER A 37 -35.35 -12.00 9.11
CA SER A 37 -33.92 -11.69 8.91
C SER A 37 -33.02 -12.86 9.32
N THR A 38 -32.06 -13.23 8.47
CA THR A 38 -31.10 -14.32 8.76
C THR A 38 -29.79 -14.13 7.98
N ASP A 39 -28.67 -14.64 8.50
CA ASP A 39 -27.39 -14.66 7.78
C ASP A 39 -27.15 -15.92 6.95
N THR A 40 -28.03 -16.92 7.08
CA THR A 40 -27.96 -18.21 6.39
C THR A 40 -29.13 -18.42 5.45
N GLU A 41 -29.09 -19.44 4.59
CA GLU A 41 -30.22 -19.78 3.73
C GLU A 41 -31.50 -20.00 4.52
N LEU A 42 -32.57 -19.28 4.15
CA LEU A 42 -33.92 -19.46 4.66
C LEU A 42 -34.67 -20.47 3.79
N THR A 43 -35.25 -21.51 4.38
CA THR A 43 -36.10 -22.48 3.68
C THR A 43 -37.40 -22.69 4.44
N ILE A 44 -38.52 -22.36 3.81
CA ILE A 44 -39.87 -22.57 4.37
C ILE A 44 -40.59 -23.63 3.52
N ASP A 45 -41.04 -24.72 4.16
CA ASP A 45 -41.88 -25.75 3.53
C ASP A 45 -43.32 -25.24 3.43
N ARG A 46 -43.87 -25.20 2.21
CA ARG A 46 -45.23 -24.72 1.97
C ARG A 46 -46.26 -25.50 2.76
N ARG A 47 -46.15 -26.83 2.83
CA ARG A 47 -47.16 -27.69 3.48
C ARG A 47 -47.18 -27.46 4.98
N ALA A 48 -46.02 -27.18 5.58
CA ALA A 48 -45.89 -26.87 6.99
C ALA A 48 -46.55 -25.53 7.38
N THR A 49 -46.69 -24.60 6.45
CA THR A 49 -47.38 -23.32 6.70
C THR A 49 -48.90 -23.45 6.78
N GLY A 50 -49.50 -24.50 6.21
CA GLY A 50 -50.95 -24.63 6.08
C GLY A 50 -51.60 -23.62 5.11
N MET A 51 -50.80 -22.82 4.38
CA MET A 51 -51.32 -21.80 3.48
C MET A 51 -52.04 -22.39 2.27
N ARG A 52 -53.12 -21.74 1.86
CA ARG A 52 -53.78 -22.03 0.57
C ARG A 52 -52.81 -21.77 -0.57
N HIS A 53 -52.91 -22.58 -1.63
CA HIS A 53 -51.99 -22.50 -2.77
C HIS A 53 -51.96 -21.10 -3.42
N ALA A 54 -53.10 -20.42 -3.49
CA ALA A 54 -53.17 -19.06 -4.05
C ALA A 54 -52.47 -18.00 -3.18
N VAL A 55 -52.53 -18.14 -1.85
CA VAL A 55 -51.90 -17.21 -0.89
C VAL A 55 -50.38 -17.41 -0.87
N TRP A 56 -49.93 -18.64 -1.05
CA TRP A 56 -48.52 -19.00 -1.03
C TRP A 56 -47.67 -18.20 -2.03
N TYR A 57 -48.18 -17.93 -3.24
CA TYR A 57 -47.45 -17.16 -4.25
C TYR A 57 -47.59 -15.64 -4.11
N SER A 58 -48.30 -15.18 -3.08
CA SER A 58 -48.43 -13.77 -2.73
C SER A 58 -47.90 -13.44 -1.33
N CYS A 59 -47.29 -14.41 -0.64
CA CYS A 59 -46.87 -14.24 0.74
C CYS A 59 -45.66 -13.32 0.90
N VAL A 60 -44.81 -13.23 -0.13
CA VAL A 60 -43.63 -12.34 -0.14
C VAL A 60 -44.04 -10.96 -0.65
N ALA A 61 -43.93 -9.96 0.22
CA ALA A 61 -44.16 -8.56 -0.10
C ALA A 61 -42.90 -7.85 -0.65
N GLY A 62 -41.71 -8.33 -0.29
CA GLY A 62 -40.45 -7.80 -0.78
C GLY A 62 -39.23 -8.51 -0.22
N THR A 63 -38.07 -8.26 -0.81
CA THR A 63 -36.77 -8.75 -0.35
C THR A 63 -35.81 -7.59 -0.12
N GLY A 64 -34.91 -7.72 0.85
CA GLY A 64 -33.87 -6.75 1.21
C GLY A 64 -32.54 -7.44 1.53
N GLY A 65 -31.50 -6.66 1.81
CA GLY A 65 -30.19 -7.21 2.21
C GLY A 65 -29.48 -8.07 1.13
N GLY A 66 -29.88 -7.92 -0.13
CA GLY A 66 -29.40 -8.79 -1.22
C GLY A 66 -30.02 -10.18 -1.20
N ALA A 67 -31.20 -10.39 -0.62
CA ALA A 67 -31.86 -11.69 -0.65
C ALA A 67 -32.30 -12.12 -2.07
N ILE A 68 -31.94 -13.35 -2.48
CA ILE A 68 -32.34 -13.98 -3.75
C ILE A 68 -33.26 -15.15 -3.46
N ILE A 69 -34.48 -15.11 -4.01
CA ILE A 69 -35.39 -16.27 -4.01
C ILE A 69 -34.88 -17.26 -5.05
N THR A 70 -34.40 -18.42 -4.61
CA THR A 70 -33.86 -19.48 -5.47
C THR A 70 -34.85 -20.61 -5.75
N GLN A 71 -35.88 -20.72 -4.92
CA GLN A 71 -37.02 -21.59 -5.12
C GLN A 71 -38.26 -20.90 -4.57
N TRP A 72 -39.34 -20.86 -5.35
CA TRP A 72 -40.66 -20.50 -4.86
C TRP A 72 -41.68 -21.25 -5.70
N ASP A 73 -41.99 -22.47 -5.26
CA ASP A 73 -42.87 -23.39 -5.98
C ASP A 73 -43.88 -24.03 -5.03
N LYS A 74 -44.60 -25.05 -5.48
CA LYS A 74 -45.65 -25.73 -4.70
C LYS A 74 -45.13 -26.45 -3.45
N ASP A 75 -43.82 -26.60 -3.29
CA ASP A 75 -43.21 -27.38 -2.22
C ASP A 75 -42.45 -26.47 -1.23
N ALA A 76 -41.67 -25.47 -1.68
CA ALA A 76 -40.90 -24.63 -0.77
C ALA A 76 -40.59 -23.21 -1.27
N LEU A 77 -40.28 -22.32 -0.32
CA LEU A 77 -39.67 -21.01 -0.52
C LEU A 77 -38.24 -21.06 0.01
N ARG A 78 -37.25 -20.89 -0.86
CA ARG A 78 -35.82 -20.83 -0.50
C ARG A 78 -35.23 -19.49 -0.85
N VAL A 79 -34.64 -18.84 0.14
CA VAL A 79 -34.00 -17.53 0.00
C VAL A 79 -32.54 -17.64 0.42
N LYS A 80 -31.64 -17.21 -0.46
CA LYS A 80 -30.19 -17.19 -0.25
C LYS A 80 -29.66 -15.76 -0.21
N PRO A 81 -28.58 -15.47 0.53
CA PRO A 81 -27.92 -14.19 0.40
C PRO A 81 -27.31 -14.09 -1.01
N GLN A 82 -27.45 -12.95 -1.66
CA GLN A 82 -26.69 -12.60 -2.85
C GLN A 82 -25.24 -12.55 -2.41
N VAL A 83 -24.50 -13.61 -2.75
CA VAL A 83 -23.07 -13.51 -2.90
C VAL A 83 -22.90 -12.67 -4.16
N SER A 84 -22.84 -11.34 -3.99
CA SER A 84 -22.36 -10.50 -5.08
C SER A 84 -21.03 -11.12 -5.48
N PRO A 85 -20.83 -11.51 -6.76
CA PRO A 85 -19.48 -11.80 -7.20
C PRO A 85 -18.69 -10.55 -6.82
N GLU A 86 -17.67 -10.71 -5.98
CA GLU A 86 -16.76 -9.63 -5.67
C GLU A 86 -16.38 -9.03 -7.01
N ARG A 87 -16.82 -7.80 -7.25
CA ARG A 87 -16.50 -7.13 -8.51
C ARG A 87 -14.99 -7.02 -8.52
N LEU A 88 -14.39 -7.09 -9.70
CA LEU A 88 -12.95 -6.94 -9.83
C LEU A 88 -12.49 -5.68 -9.06
N GLY A 89 -11.67 -5.87 -8.02
CA GLY A 89 -11.17 -4.79 -7.16
C GLY A 89 -11.96 -4.49 -5.88
N THR A 90 -13.05 -5.20 -5.57
CA THR A 90 -13.73 -5.06 -4.26
C THR A 90 -12.77 -5.37 -3.11
N GLY A 91 -12.78 -4.54 -2.05
CA GLY A 91 -11.93 -4.73 -0.87
C GLY A 91 -10.43 -4.41 -1.06
N ARG A 92 -10.01 -3.93 -2.25
CA ARG A 92 -8.61 -3.61 -2.53
C ARG A 92 -8.09 -2.38 -1.78
N HIS A 93 -8.99 -1.45 -1.44
CA HIS A 93 -8.67 -0.23 -0.73
C HIS A 93 -9.50 -0.15 0.55
N LEU A 94 -8.91 0.39 1.61
CA LEU A 94 -9.65 0.72 2.82
C LEU A 94 -10.66 1.82 2.51
N PRO A 95 -11.88 1.74 3.06
CA PRO A 95 -12.82 2.85 2.98
C PRO A 95 -12.19 4.07 3.64
N VAL A 96 -12.18 5.19 2.91
CA VAL A 96 -11.73 6.49 3.44
C VAL A 96 -12.95 7.16 4.05
N ALA A 97 -12.87 7.56 5.31
CA ALA A 97 -13.94 8.31 5.96
C ALA A 97 -14.16 9.67 5.27
N ASP A 98 -15.36 10.22 5.36
CA ASP A 98 -15.60 11.58 4.88
C ASP A 98 -14.77 12.59 5.68
N PRO A 99 -14.25 13.65 5.03
CA PRO A 99 -13.54 14.70 5.74
C PRO A 99 -14.49 15.43 6.71
N PRO A 100 -13.97 16.00 7.82
CA PRO A 100 -14.77 16.79 8.75
C PRO A 100 -15.54 17.93 8.06
N ALA A 101 -16.70 18.27 8.60
CA ALA A 101 -17.49 19.41 8.11
C ALA A 101 -16.66 20.71 8.11
N GLY A 102 -16.81 21.52 7.07
CA GLY A 102 -16.03 22.76 6.91
C GLY A 102 -14.62 22.56 6.36
N THR A 103 -14.21 21.33 6.03
CA THR A 103 -12.96 21.09 5.29
C THR A 103 -13.00 21.75 3.92
N VAL A 104 -12.00 22.58 3.63
CA VAL A 104 -11.78 23.16 2.30
C VAL A 104 -10.77 22.29 1.56
N ILE A 105 -11.12 21.88 0.34
CA ILE A 105 -10.27 21.06 -0.55
C ILE A 105 -9.89 21.90 -1.76
N SER A 106 -8.59 21.96 -2.07
CA SER A 106 -8.07 22.71 -3.23
C SER A 106 -6.97 21.93 -3.94
N LEU A 107 -7.01 21.94 -5.27
CA LEU A 107 -5.99 21.33 -6.15
C LEU A 107 -5.02 22.41 -6.61
N HIS A 108 -3.73 22.10 -6.56
CA HIS A 108 -2.66 23.03 -6.92
C HIS A 108 -1.70 22.36 -7.89
N ARG A 109 -1.38 23.06 -8.98
CA ARG A 109 -0.27 22.73 -9.87
C ARG A 109 0.94 23.54 -9.44
N LEU A 110 2.06 22.86 -9.22
CA LEU A 110 3.33 23.44 -8.80
C LEU A 110 4.39 23.28 -9.89
N THR A 111 5.34 24.20 -9.94
CA THR A 111 6.51 24.11 -10.81
C THR A 111 7.73 23.76 -9.98
N THR A 112 8.48 22.74 -10.39
CA THR A 112 9.68 22.26 -9.69
C THR A 112 10.90 23.08 -10.08
N ALA A 113 11.99 22.96 -9.30
CA ALA A 113 13.23 23.70 -9.56
C ALA A 113 13.84 23.42 -10.95
N ASP A 114 13.60 22.23 -11.52
CA ASP A 114 14.03 21.84 -12.87
C ASP A 114 12.93 22.05 -13.94
N GLY A 115 11.86 22.78 -13.62
CA GLY A 115 10.83 23.21 -14.57
C GLY A 115 9.74 22.18 -14.90
N ALA A 116 9.68 21.05 -14.18
CA ALA A 116 8.58 20.11 -14.33
C ALA A 116 7.32 20.62 -13.61
N SER A 117 6.18 20.02 -13.92
CA SER A 117 4.91 20.27 -13.23
C SER A 117 4.52 19.07 -12.39
N VAL A 118 4.11 19.32 -11.15
CA VAL A 118 3.52 18.32 -10.25
C VAL A 118 2.26 18.87 -9.64
N ASP A 119 1.34 17.99 -9.27
CA ASP A 119 0.06 18.36 -8.68
C ASP A 119 -0.02 17.87 -7.22
N GLY A 120 -0.73 18.63 -6.40
CA GLY A 120 -1.07 18.22 -5.04
C GLY A 120 -2.39 18.80 -4.57
N VAL A 121 -2.97 18.13 -3.57
CA VAL A 121 -4.27 18.47 -3.02
C VAL A 121 -4.08 18.90 -1.56
N LEU A 122 -4.45 20.15 -1.28
CA LEU A 122 -4.46 20.71 0.06
C LEU A 122 -5.86 20.62 0.64
N ARG A 123 -5.97 20.03 1.83
CA ARG A 123 -7.18 19.92 2.62
C ARG A 123 -6.95 20.65 3.94
N THR A 124 -7.78 21.63 4.25
CA THR A 124 -7.64 22.45 5.46
C THR A 124 -8.92 22.46 6.27
N VAL A 125 -8.80 22.23 7.57
CA VAL A 125 -9.84 22.55 8.55
C VAL A 125 -9.63 23.98 9.07
N PRO A 126 -10.70 24.70 9.48
CA PRO A 126 -10.57 26.05 10.03
C PRO A 126 -9.59 26.10 11.20
N GLY A 127 -8.66 27.05 11.21
CA GLY A 127 -7.70 27.22 12.31
C GLY A 127 -6.44 26.34 12.24
N ALA A 128 -6.30 25.47 11.23
CA ALA A 128 -5.13 24.61 11.12
C ALA A 128 -3.83 25.40 10.80
N GLU A 129 -2.89 25.42 11.75
CA GLU A 129 -1.54 25.99 11.59
C GLU A 129 -0.49 24.93 11.20
N THR A 130 -0.78 23.66 11.48
CA THR A 130 0.06 22.51 11.15
C THR A 130 -0.50 21.78 9.95
N VAL A 131 0.37 21.45 8.98
CA VAL A 131 0.04 20.61 7.82
C VAL A 131 0.88 19.33 7.81
N VAL A 132 0.22 18.19 7.58
CA VAL A 132 0.87 16.90 7.38
C VAL A 132 0.99 16.62 5.88
N SER A 133 2.22 16.46 5.40
CA SER A 133 2.56 16.23 3.99
C SER A 133 2.76 14.73 3.71
N LEU A 134 1.92 14.16 2.85
CA LEU A 134 1.97 12.78 2.40
C LEU A 134 2.40 12.74 0.93
N ALA A 135 3.36 11.86 0.64
CA ALA A 135 3.78 11.55 -0.71
C ALA A 135 4.26 10.09 -0.76
N HIS A 136 4.16 9.49 -1.94
CA HIS A 136 4.71 8.18 -2.20
C HIS A 136 5.46 8.23 -3.54
N PRO A 137 6.62 7.56 -3.68
CA PRO A 137 7.42 7.66 -4.91
C PRO A 137 6.65 7.20 -6.17
N ARG A 138 5.73 6.24 -6.00
CA ARG A 138 5.03 5.56 -7.09
C ARG A 138 3.51 5.48 -6.97
N GLN A 139 2.93 5.74 -5.80
CA GLN A 139 1.49 5.56 -5.58
C GLN A 139 0.83 6.94 -5.50
N ASP A 140 -0.40 7.04 -5.97
CA ASP A 140 -1.25 8.17 -5.66
C ASP A 140 -1.73 8.07 -4.21
N VAL A 141 -1.44 9.09 -3.41
CA VAL A 141 -1.83 9.18 -1.99
C VAL A 141 -2.97 10.18 -1.75
N THR A 142 -3.61 10.68 -2.81
CA THR A 142 -4.72 11.64 -2.72
C THR A 142 -5.86 11.13 -1.85
N HIS A 143 -6.11 9.82 -1.87
CA HIS A 143 -7.14 9.13 -1.07
C HIS A 143 -6.53 8.25 0.03
N HIS A 144 -5.40 8.65 0.59
CA HIS A 144 -4.77 7.87 1.65
C HIS A 144 -5.69 7.77 2.88
N PRO A 145 -5.83 6.60 3.53
CA PRO A 145 -6.76 6.40 4.66
C PRO A 145 -6.57 7.38 5.83
N LEU A 146 -5.33 7.83 6.05
CA LEU A 146 -5.01 8.80 7.12
C LEU A 146 -5.46 10.23 6.84
N VAL A 147 -5.88 10.57 5.61
CA VAL A 147 -6.24 11.96 5.26
C VAL A 147 -7.36 12.46 6.17
N SER A 148 -8.49 11.75 6.22
CA SER A 148 -9.64 12.17 7.02
C SER A 148 -9.37 12.05 8.52
N GLU A 149 -8.58 11.07 8.93
CA GLU A 149 -8.17 10.89 10.32
C GLU A 149 -7.33 12.06 10.85
N LEU A 150 -6.38 12.57 10.05
CA LEU A 150 -5.53 13.70 10.42
C LEU A 150 -6.31 15.02 10.42
N LEU A 151 -7.22 15.21 9.45
CA LEU A 151 -8.13 16.35 9.43
C LEU A 151 -9.02 16.38 10.67
N ALA A 152 -9.58 15.22 11.07
CA ALA A 152 -10.41 15.10 12.27
C ALA A 152 -9.65 15.42 13.57
N ARG A 153 -8.32 15.42 13.54
CA ARG A 153 -7.44 15.76 14.66
C ARG A 153 -6.92 17.20 14.60
N GLY A 154 -7.45 18.03 13.70
CA GLY A 154 -7.13 19.46 13.64
C GLY A 154 -5.90 19.83 12.80
N ALA A 155 -5.28 18.88 12.09
CA ALA A 155 -4.19 19.17 11.15
C ALA A 155 -4.73 19.39 9.73
N ALA A 156 -4.13 20.31 8.98
CA ALA A 156 -4.27 20.33 7.53
C ALA A 156 -3.53 19.12 6.92
N VAL A 157 -3.93 18.71 5.72
CA VAL A 157 -3.30 17.60 5.00
C VAL A 157 -2.96 18.00 3.57
N TRP A 158 -1.70 17.80 3.20
CA TRP A 158 -1.19 17.94 1.85
C TRP A 158 -0.88 16.55 1.29
N THR A 159 -1.52 16.18 0.19
CA THR A 159 -1.18 14.95 -0.55
C THR A 159 -0.61 15.33 -1.89
N GLN A 160 0.57 14.82 -2.23
CA GLN A 160 1.25 15.17 -3.48
C GLN A 160 1.71 13.94 -4.24
N GLY A 161 1.54 14.01 -5.57
CA GLY A 161 2.17 13.09 -6.50
C GLY A 161 3.58 13.52 -6.88
N THR A 162 4.45 12.55 -7.14
CA THR A 162 5.67 12.82 -7.93
C THR A 162 5.31 12.98 -9.40
N ARG A 163 6.24 13.45 -10.23
CA ARG A 163 6.08 13.43 -11.70
C ARG A 163 6.00 12.01 -12.30
N SER A 164 6.19 10.98 -11.46
CA SER A 164 6.26 9.57 -11.84
C SER A 164 5.22 8.70 -11.10
N VAL A 165 4.12 9.28 -10.61
CA VAL A 165 3.00 8.52 -10.03
C VAL A 165 2.54 7.44 -11.01
N ASN A 166 2.38 6.21 -10.50
CA ASN A 166 2.03 5.01 -11.26
C ASN A 166 2.99 4.69 -12.43
N ASN A 167 4.20 5.27 -12.43
CA ASN A 167 5.17 5.13 -13.49
C ASN A 167 6.53 4.71 -12.95
N ASP A 168 6.68 3.41 -12.70
CA ASP A 168 7.97 2.82 -12.33
C ASP A 168 9.00 2.94 -13.48
N VAL A 169 8.56 3.13 -14.73
CA VAL A 169 9.44 3.13 -15.91
C VAL A 169 10.50 4.21 -15.82
N ALA A 170 10.11 5.41 -15.37
CA ALA A 170 10.96 6.60 -15.40
C ALA A 170 11.20 7.23 -14.02
N LEU A 171 10.81 6.56 -12.93
CA LEU A 171 10.99 7.08 -11.58
C LEU A 171 12.48 7.16 -11.21
N VAL A 172 12.95 8.38 -10.93
CA VAL A 172 14.27 8.69 -10.39
C VAL A 172 14.08 9.45 -9.07
N HIS A 173 14.56 8.90 -7.96
CA HIS A 173 14.32 9.46 -6.63
C HIS A 173 14.89 10.87 -6.46
N GLU A 174 16.03 11.19 -7.06
CA GLU A 174 16.59 12.55 -7.02
C GLU A 174 15.61 13.59 -7.60
N GLN A 175 14.90 13.26 -8.68
CA GLN A 175 13.87 14.14 -9.25
C GLN A 175 12.63 14.20 -8.35
N ALA A 176 12.25 13.07 -7.75
CA ALA A 176 11.16 13.04 -6.79
C ALA A 176 11.41 13.96 -5.59
N LEU A 177 12.68 14.14 -5.16
CA LEU A 177 12.99 15.12 -4.10
C LEU A 177 12.76 16.57 -4.53
N LEU A 178 13.07 16.92 -5.79
CA LEU A 178 12.75 18.23 -6.35
C LEU A 178 11.23 18.46 -6.41
N ASP A 179 10.47 17.40 -6.70
CA ASP A 179 9.01 17.44 -6.66
C ASP A 179 8.52 17.77 -5.25
N LEU A 180 9.00 17.03 -4.23
CA LEU A 180 8.62 17.27 -2.83
C LEU A 180 8.99 18.68 -2.36
N ALA A 181 10.15 19.18 -2.76
CA ALA A 181 10.62 20.50 -2.42
C ALA A 181 9.67 21.61 -2.90
N ALA A 182 9.07 21.45 -4.09
CA ALA A 182 8.07 22.38 -4.61
C ALA A 182 6.81 22.42 -3.73
N GLY A 183 6.34 21.26 -3.28
CA GLY A 183 5.22 21.14 -2.34
C GLY A 183 5.50 21.80 -1.00
N LEU A 184 6.63 21.48 -0.39
CA LEU A 184 7.01 22.05 0.90
C LEU A 184 7.22 23.56 0.82
N SER A 185 7.78 24.07 -0.28
CA SER A 185 7.91 25.52 -0.51
C SER A 185 6.53 26.18 -0.62
N PHE A 186 5.62 25.60 -1.40
CA PHE A 186 4.24 26.06 -1.51
C PHE A 186 3.53 26.12 -0.16
N LEU A 187 3.69 25.10 0.69
CA LEU A 187 3.09 25.09 2.03
C LEU A 187 3.65 26.19 2.94
N ARG A 188 4.95 26.48 2.87
CA ARG A 188 5.56 27.61 3.59
C ARG A 188 5.02 28.95 3.07
N ASP A 189 4.95 29.13 1.76
CA ASP A 189 4.40 30.36 1.15
C ASP A 189 2.93 30.56 1.49
N ARG A 190 2.18 29.47 1.70
CA ARG A 190 0.78 29.52 2.13
C ARG A 190 0.59 29.91 3.60
N GLY A 191 1.68 29.99 4.37
CA GLY A 191 1.72 30.45 5.74
C GLY A 191 1.60 29.36 6.80
N PHE A 192 1.80 28.07 6.45
CA PHE A 192 1.82 27.02 7.46
C PHE A 192 3.05 27.15 8.36
N ALA A 193 2.81 27.38 9.66
CA ALA A 193 3.85 27.50 10.68
C ALA A 193 4.62 26.18 10.85
N HIS A 194 3.91 25.05 10.75
CA HIS A 194 4.48 23.73 10.94
C HIS A 194 4.15 22.79 9.78
N ILE A 195 5.18 22.16 9.21
CA ILE A 195 5.05 21.10 8.21
C ILE A 195 5.62 19.81 8.81
N VAL A 196 4.79 18.78 8.89
CA VAL A 196 5.19 17.44 9.32
C VAL A 196 5.12 16.51 8.11
N THR A 197 6.19 15.79 7.78
CA THR A 197 6.13 14.79 6.69
C THR A 197 5.60 13.47 7.22
N LEU A 198 4.73 12.79 6.47
CA LEU A 198 4.27 11.44 6.77
C LEU A 198 4.64 10.49 5.63
N GLY A 199 5.60 9.62 5.90
CA GLY A 199 6.03 8.56 4.99
C GLY A 199 5.44 7.21 5.37
N HIS A 200 4.43 6.78 4.61
CA HIS A 200 3.89 5.41 4.70
C HIS A 200 4.54 4.52 3.64
N SER A 201 4.94 3.29 3.99
CA SER A 201 5.53 2.34 3.05
C SER A 201 6.75 2.94 2.33
N GLY A 202 6.76 3.01 1.00
CA GLY A 202 7.84 3.62 0.21
C GLY A 202 7.95 5.14 0.36
N GLY A 203 6.90 5.79 0.84
CA GLY A 203 6.95 7.18 1.28
C GLY A 203 7.92 7.39 2.44
N GLY A 204 8.16 6.36 3.27
CA GLY A 204 9.10 6.42 4.39
C GLY A 204 10.54 6.65 3.92
N ALA A 205 11.04 5.79 3.03
CA ALA A 205 12.37 5.94 2.48
C ALA A 205 12.54 7.20 1.63
N LEU A 206 11.48 7.60 0.92
CA LEU A 206 11.46 8.85 0.16
C LEU A 206 11.63 10.07 1.09
N TYR A 207 10.87 10.17 2.17
CA TYR A 207 11.00 11.27 3.11
C TYR A 207 12.27 11.21 3.95
N ALA A 208 12.76 10.02 4.32
CA ALA A 208 14.07 9.89 4.97
C ALA A 208 15.18 10.48 4.07
N TYR A 209 15.15 10.16 2.77
CA TYR A 209 16.08 10.75 1.80
C TYR A 209 15.88 12.26 1.64
N TYR A 210 14.63 12.74 1.61
CA TYR A 210 14.35 14.18 1.58
C TYR A 210 14.94 14.91 2.79
N HIS A 211 14.70 14.41 4.01
CA HIS A 211 15.20 14.99 5.26
C HIS A 211 16.74 15.07 5.26
N GLU A 212 17.42 14.00 4.85
CA GLU A 212 18.87 13.99 4.71
C GLU A 212 19.34 15.13 3.77
N GLN A 213 18.78 15.23 2.56
CA GLN A 213 19.23 16.23 1.59
C GLN A 213 18.83 17.66 1.98
N ALA A 214 17.65 17.85 2.60
CA ALA A 214 17.17 19.14 3.09
C ALA A 214 18.00 19.65 4.29
N GLY A 215 18.54 18.74 5.11
CA GLY A 215 19.42 19.08 6.24
C GLY A 215 20.85 19.44 5.82
N LEU A 216 21.23 19.24 4.56
CA LEU A 216 22.54 19.56 4.02
C LEU A 216 22.57 20.93 3.34
N VAL A 217 23.73 21.60 3.43
CA VAL A 217 24.08 22.72 2.55
C VAL A 217 24.31 22.19 1.13
N GLY A 218 24.03 23.02 0.13
CA GLY A 218 23.91 22.60 -1.28
C GLY A 218 25.09 21.77 -1.80
N ASP A 219 26.33 22.20 -1.54
CA ASP A 219 27.56 21.54 -1.99
C ASP A 219 27.81 20.16 -1.36
N ARG A 220 27.12 19.82 -0.26
CA ARG A 220 27.15 18.51 0.39
C ARG A 220 26.01 17.59 -0.05
N ARG A 221 25.05 18.07 -0.84
CA ARG A 221 23.95 17.25 -1.37
C ARG A 221 24.45 16.34 -2.48
N VAL A 222 23.67 15.30 -2.78
CA VAL A 222 23.93 14.38 -3.88
C VAL A 222 23.93 15.16 -5.20
N ALA A 223 25.11 15.38 -5.79
CA ALA A 223 25.27 16.16 -7.02
C ALA A 223 24.88 15.39 -8.29
N MET A 224 25.05 14.08 -8.28
CA MET A 224 24.83 13.20 -9.42
C MET A 224 23.92 12.04 -9.04
N THR A 225 22.97 11.69 -9.91
CA THR A 225 22.18 10.48 -9.78
C THR A 225 23.08 9.23 -9.91
N PRO A 226 22.64 8.05 -9.44
CA PRO A 226 23.39 6.80 -9.62
C PRO A 226 23.70 6.44 -11.09
N ALA A 227 22.93 6.99 -12.02
CA ALA A 227 23.16 6.86 -13.46
C ALA A 227 24.10 7.95 -14.03
N GLY A 228 24.72 8.78 -13.19
CA GLY A 228 25.71 9.76 -13.61
C GLY A 228 25.14 11.00 -14.31
N ARG A 229 23.88 11.38 -14.03
CA ARG A 229 23.32 12.67 -14.48
C ARG A 229 23.29 13.68 -13.32
N PRO A 230 23.44 14.99 -13.56
CA PRO A 230 23.25 15.98 -12.52
C PRO A 230 21.86 15.85 -11.88
N SER A 231 21.81 15.85 -10.55
CA SER A 231 20.56 15.67 -9.78
C SER A 231 19.72 16.95 -9.72
N GLY A 232 20.35 18.12 -9.79
CA GLY A 232 19.75 19.42 -9.51
C GLY A 232 19.57 19.75 -8.02
N LEU A 233 19.93 18.84 -7.10
CA LEU A 233 19.72 19.02 -5.66
C LEU A 233 20.64 20.07 -5.02
N VAL A 234 21.84 20.25 -5.58
CA VAL A 234 22.84 21.22 -5.08
C VAL A 234 22.27 22.64 -5.10
N ASP A 235 21.59 23.01 -6.19
CA ASP A 235 21.10 24.37 -6.43
C ASP A 235 19.65 24.58 -5.99
N ALA A 236 18.92 23.50 -5.68
CA ALA A 236 17.51 23.57 -5.34
C ALA A 236 17.26 24.07 -3.91
N THR A 237 16.17 24.82 -3.72
CA THR A 237 15.65 25.10 -2.39
C THR A 237 14.90 23.87 -1.87
N LEU A 238 15.37 23.27 -0.78
CA LEU A 238 14.73 22.14 -0.10
C LEU A 238 14.33 22.59 1.31
N PRO A 239 13.09 23.08 1.53
CA PRO A 239 12.65 23.49 2.86
C PRO A 239 12.67 22.30 3.82
N SER A 240 13.21 22.51 5.03
CA SER A 240 13.14 21.53 6.11
C SER A 240 11.70 21.39 6.63
N ALA A 241 11.34 20.17 7.01
CA ALA A 241 10.10 19.89 7.74
C ALA A 241 10.38 19.90 9.25
N ASP A 242 9.35 20.26 10.03
CA ASP A 242 9.44 20.46 11.48
C ASP A 242 9.25 19.15 12.26
N GLY A 243 8.72 18.12 11.61
CA GLY A 243 8.56 16.78 12.19
C GLY A 243 8.52 15.70 11.11
N ALA A 244 8.80 14.46 11.52
CA ALA A 244 8.73 13.29 10.65
C ALA A 244 7.88 12.18 11.28
N VAL A 245 6.91 11.68 10.52
CA VAL A 245 6.13 10.51 10.88
C VAL A 245 6.42 9.43 9.84
N PHE A 246 6.80 8.24 10.30
CA PHE A 246 6.97 7.07 9.47
C PHE A 246 6.00 5.99 9.94
N MET A 247 5.14 5.51 9.05
CA MET A 247 4.22 4.40 9.34
C MET A 247 4.56 3.25 8.43
N ALA A 248 4.79 2.05 8.97
CA ALA A 248 5.18 0.88 8.18
C ALA A 248 6.23 1.19 7.08
N PRO A 249 7.31 1.97 7.36
CA PRO A 249 8.27 2.32 6.33
C PRO A 249 9.02 1.06 5.89
N HIS A 250 9.03 0.75 4.60
CA HIS A 250 9.95 -0.29 4.12
C HIS A 250 11.36 0.31 3.90
N PRO A 251 12.44 -0.49 3.86
CA PRO A 251 13.83 0.01 3.82
C PRO A 251 14.28 0.82 2.59
N GLY A 252 13.36 1.17 1.69
CA GLY A 252 13.64 1.69 0.35
C GLY A 252 13.29 0.68 -0.74
N GLN A 253 12.91 1.16 -1.92
CA GLN A 253 12.44 0.28 -3.01
C GLN A 253 13.51 -0.72 -3.46
N GLY A 254 14.78 -0.30 -3.53
CA GLY A 254 15.87 -1.18 -3.92
C GLY A 254 16.10 -2.31 -2.92
N MET A 255 16.21 -1.98 -1.63
CA MET A 255 16.40 -2.97 -0.57
C MET A 255 15.17 -3.87 -0.37
N LEU A 256 13.96 -3.35 -0.58
CA LEU A 256 12.76 -4.19 -0.59
C LEU A 256 12.78 -5.15 -1.78
N LEU A 257 13.12 -4.67 -2.98
CA LEU A 257 13.18 -5.50 -4.18
C LEU A 257 14.25 -6.60 -4.08
N SER A 258 15.42 -6.32 -3.51
CA SER A 258 16.48 -7.33 -3.34
C SER A 258 16.05 -8.50 -2.46
N ARG A 259 14.99 -8.33 -1.65
CA ARG A 259 14.41 -9.41 -0.83
C ARG A 259 13.25 -10.14 -1.53
N LEU A 260 12.64 -9.51 -2.53
CA LEU A 260 11.48 -10.02 -3.28
C LEU A 260 11.84 -10.63 -4.64
N ILE A 261 13.01 -10.27 -5.19
CA ILE A 261 13.44 -10.74 -6.51
C ILE A 261 13.72 -12.24 -6.47
N ASP A 262 13.12 -13.00 -7.39
CA ASP A 262 13.27 -14.46 -7.41
C ASP A 262 14.62 -14.84 -8.03
N PRO A 263 15.57 -15.40 -7.26
CA PRO A 263 16.89 -15.72 -7.78
C PRO A 263 16.91 -17.01 -8.61
N SER A 264 15.81 -17.77 -8.64
CA SER A 264 15.75 -19.03 -9.39
C SER A 264 15.50 -18.85 -10.89
N ILE A 265 15.26 -17.63 -11.38
CA ILE A 265 15.26 -17.38 -12.83
C ILE A 265 16.65 -17.66 -13.39
N LYS A 266 16.73 -18.50 -14.43
CA LYS A 266 18.00 -18.80 -15.13
C LYS A 266 18.23 -17.89 -16.33
N ASP A 267 17.16 -17.52 -17.02
CA ASP A 267 17.18 -16.65 -18.19
C ASP A 267 16.19 -15.50 -17.99
N GLU A 268 16.69 -14.26 -17.97
CA GLU A 268 15.88 -13.05 -17.81
C GLU A 268 14.91 -12.82 -18.99
N GLN A 269 15.07 -13.55 -20.10
CA GLN A 269 14.15 -13.53 -21.25
C GLN A 269 13.08 -14.63 -21.20
N ASP A 270 13.20 -15.59 -20.28
CA ASP A 270 12.21 -16.64 -20.06
C ASP A 270 11.73 -16.61 -18.60
N PRO A 271 10.57 -15.97 -18.31
CA PRO A 271 10.04 -15.91 -16.94
C PRO A 271 9.67 -17.29 -16.35
N LEU A 272 9.52 -18.32 -17.18
CA LEU A 272 9.26 -19.70 -16.75
C LEU A 272 10.53 -20.50 -16.49
N SER A 273 11.70 -19.94 -16.79
CA SER A 273 12.97 -20.59 -16.47
C SER A 273 13.17 -20.68 -14.96
N VAL A 274 13.56 -21.86 -14.48
CA VAL A 274 13.75 -22.13 -13.05
C VAL A 274 15.01 -22.96 -12.80
N ASP A 275 15.83 -22.52 -11.84
CA ASP A 275 16.85 -23.30 -11.15
C ASP A 275 16.19 -24.03 -9.97
N PRO A 276 16.08 -25.38 -10.00
CA PRO A 276 15.46 -26.15 -8.93
C PRO A 276 16.12 -25.95 -7.55
N GLU A 277 17.44 -25.71 -7.49
CA GLU A 277 18.20 -25.58 -6.23
C GLU A 277 17.96 -24.25 -5.51
N LEU A 278 17.35 -23.29 -6.21
CA LEU A 278 16.99 -21.96 -5.72
C LEU A 278 15.48 -21.72 -5.74
N ASN A 279 14.66 -22.63 -6.28
CA ASN A 279 13.21 -22.44 -6.36
C ASN A 279 12.59 -22.47 -4.95
N PRO A 280 12.10 -21.34 -4.41
CA PRO A 280 11.58 -21.32 -3.05
C PRO A 280 10.23 -22.06 -2.95
N PHE A 281 9.56 -22.30 -4.08
CA PHE A 281 8.26 -22.98 -4.13
C PHE A 281 8.37 -24.49 -4.39
N ALA A 282 9.58 -25.05 -4.30
CA ALA A 282 9.81 -26.49 -4.38
C ALA A 282 9.81 -27.14 -2.99
N SER A 283 9.08 -28.24 -2.82
CA SER A 283 9.03 -28.98 -1.54
C SER A 283 10.40 -29.47 -1.09
N ALA A 284 11.28 -29.82 -2.05
CA ALA A 284 12.67 -30.21 -1.78
C ALA A 284 13.48 -29.12 -1.04
N ASN A 285 13.10 -27.85 -1.19
CA ASN A 285 13.75 -26.73 -0.52
C ASN A 285 13.07 -26.33 0.80
N GLY A 286 11.92 -26.91 1.16
CA GLY A 286 11.18 -26.60 2.39
C GLY A 286 9.81 -25.95 2.19
N PHE A 287 9.34 -25.82 0.94
CA PHE A 287 8.01 -25.28 0.64
C PHE A 287 6.89 -26.22 1.13
N ALA A 288 5.92 -25.65 1.83
CA ALA A 288 4.67 -26.31 2.23
C ALA A 288 3.47 -25.80 1.39
N PRO A 289 2.42 -26.61 1.16
CA PRO A 289 1.23 -26.18 0.45
C PRO A 289 0.52 -25.00 1.15
N PRO A 290 0.27 -23.86 0.47
CA PRO A 290 -0.43 -22.73 1.08
C PRO A 290 -1.83 -23.11 1.60
N PRO A 291 -2.28 -22.58 2.75
CA PRO A 291 -1.64 -21.55 3.58
C PRO A 291 -0.75 -22.11 4.72
N GLU A 292 -0.31 -23.37 4.64
CA GLU A 292 0.62 -23.92 5.63
C GLU A 292 1.97 -23.18 5.56
N SER A 293 2.54 -22.83 6.72
CA SER A 293 3.85 -22.19 6.76
C SER A 293 4.91 -23.17 6.27
N SER A 294 5.69 -22.73 5.28
CA SER A 294 6.93 -23.38 4.86
C SER A 294 7.96 -23.32 5.99
N HIS A 295 8.99 -24.15 5.88
CA HIS A 295 10.13 -24.19 6.80
C HIS A 295 11.42 -24.38 6.00
N TYR A 296 12.14 -23.29 5.76
CA TYR A 296 13.39 -23.33 5.00
C TYR A 296 14.59 -23.67 5.90
N PRO A 297 15.43 -24.64 5.51
CA PRO A 297 16.69 -24.88 6.22
C PRO A 297 17.58 -23.62 6.20
N PRO A 298 18.31 -23.29 7.28
CA PRO A 298 19.15 -22.09 7.33
C PRO A 298 20.12 -21.97 6.15
N GLN A 299 20.75 -23.07 5.75
CA GLN A 299 21.66 -23.12 4.60
C GLN A 299 20.98 -22.80 3.25
N PHE A 300 19.68 -23.08 3.12
CA PHE A 300 18.91 -22.68 1.95
C PHE A 300 18.65 -21.18 1.99
N VAL A 301 18.24 -20.63 3.14
CA VAL A 301 18.01 -19.19 3.33
C VAL A 301 19.26 -18.40 2.96
N ASP A 302 20.43 -18.78 3.48
CA ASP A 302 21.70 -18.10 3.20
C ASP A 302 22.04 -18.11 1.70
N ARG A 303 21.98 -19.29 1.07
CA ARG A 303 22.22 -19.44 -0.38
C ARG A 303 21.22 -18.64 -1.21
N TYR A 304 19.95 -18.65 -0.80
CA TYR A 304 18.87 -17.95 -1.48
C TYR A 304 19.09 -16.43 -1.45
N ARG A 305 19.35 -15.86 -0.26
CA ARG A 305 19.62 -14.42 -0.11
C ARG A 305 20.86 -13.98 -0.88
N ALA A 306 21.93 -14.77 -0.85
CA ALA A 306 23.12 -14.51 -1.66
C ALA A 306 22.79 -14.50 -3.17
N ALA A 307 21.97 -15.46 -3.63
CA ALA A 307 21.56 -15.52 -5.04
C ALA A 307 20.64 -14.35 -5.45
N GLN A 308 19.80 -13.84 -4.54
CA GLN A 308 19.01 -12.63 -4.79
C GLN A 308 19.91 -11.42 -5.04
N LEU A 309 20.91 -11.22 -4.18
CA LEU A 309 21.87 -10.15 -4.34
C LEU A 309 22.66 -10.29 -5.65
N ALA A 310 23.14 -11.50 -5.96
CA ALA A 310 23.85 -11.77 -7.22
C ALA A 310 22.98 -11.48 -8.46
N ARG A 311 21.66 -11.70 -8.39
CA ARG A 311 20.74 -11.33 -9.47
C ARG A 311 20.65 -9.80 -9.62
N VAL A 312 20.53 -9.06 -8.51
CA VAL A 312 20.58 -7.59 -8.52
C VAL A 312 21.89 -7.08 -9.11
N GLU A 313 23.04 -7.65 -8.74
CA GLU A 313 24.36 -7.28 -9.29
C GLU A 313 24.42 -7.44 -10.81
N ARG A 314 23.93 -8.56 -11.35
CA ARG A 314 23.88 -8.78 -12.81
C ARG A 314 23.01 -7.74 -13.52
N LEU A 315 21.85 -7.41 -12.94
CA LEU A 315 20.95 -6.39 -13.49
C LEU A 315 21.56 -4.99 -13.41
N ASP A 316 22.31 -4.69 -12.34
CA ASP A 316 23.08 -3.44 -12.19
C ASP A 316 24.14 -3.29 -13.29
N VAL A 317 24.89 -4.34 -13.60
CA VAL A 317 25.88 -4.34 -14.69
C VAL A 317 25.19 -3.98 -16.00
N VAL A 318 24.10 -4.68 -16.33
CA VAL A 318 23.33 -4.43 -17.55
C VAL A 318 22.80 -2.99 -17.60
N ALA A 319 22.32 -2.44 -16.48
CA ALA A 319 21.85 -1.07 -16.41
C ALA A 319 23.00 -0.07 -16.65
N ARG A 320 24.15 -0.28 -16.01
CA ARG A 320 25.33 0.59 -16.15
C ARG A 320 25.89 0.58 -17.56
N GLU A 321 25.96 -0.57 -18.21
CA GLU A 321 26.36 -0.69 -19.62
C GLU A 321 25.44 0.14 -20.53
N ARG A 322 24.12 0.01 -20.36
CA ARG A 322 23.13 0.77 -21.16
C ARG A 322 23.20 2.28 -20.91
N VAL A 323 23.42 2.70 -19.66
CA VAL A 323 23.66 4.11 -19.33
C VAL A 323 24.94 4.62 -19.99
N ALA A 324 26.03 3.85 -19.94
CA ALA A 324 27.30 4.23 -20.55
C ALA A 324 27.20 4.34 -22.08
N GLU A 325 26.49 3.41 -22.74
CA GLU A 325 26.21 3.48 -24.17
C GLU A 325 25.46 4.77 -24.54
N ALA A 326 24.40 5.09 -23.79
CA ALA A 326 23.62 6.31 -24.02
C ALA A 326 24.45 7.58 -23.79
N ALA A 327 25.28 7.59 -22.73
CA ALA A 327 26.19 8.70 -22.44
C ALA A 327 27.25 8.90 -23.53
N GLN A 328 27.83 7.81 -24.05
CA GLN A 328 28.79 7.88 -25.16
C GLN A 328 28.13 8.39 -26.43
N ALA A 329 26.90 7.94 -26.73
CA ALA A 329 26.15 8.43 -27.89
C ALA A 329 25.81 9.93 -27.80
N ARG A 330 25.57 10.48 -26.59
CA ARG A 330 25.32 11.93 -26.40
C ARG A 330 26.51 12.82 -26.80
N ARG A 331 27.72 12.26 -26.89
CA ARG A 331 28.94 12.99 -27.30
C ARG A 331 29.07 13.11 -28.82
N GLY A 332 28.28 12.37 -29.59
CA GLY A 332 28.28 12.41 -31.05
C GLY A 332 27.26 13.42 -31.59
N ASP A 333 27.58 14.04 -32.73
CA ASP A 333 26.75 15.07 -33.36
C ASP A 333 25.84 14.56 -34.47
N SER A 334 26.01 13.30 -34.90
CA SER A 334 25.21 12.74 -35.98
C SER A 334 23.76 12.48 -35.57
N THR A 335 22.83 12.48 -36.52
CA THR A 335 21.44 12.07 -36.27
C THR A 335 21.36 10.65 -35.70
N THR A 336 22.27 9.76 -36.10
CA THR A 336 22.36 8.39 -35.57
C THR A 336 22.75 8.38 -34.11
N ASP A 337 23.74 9.18 -33.71
CA ASP A 337 24.18 9.29 -32.31
C ASP A 337 23.09 9.89 -31.43
N ARG A 338 22.43 10.95 -31.90
CA ARG A 338 21.27 11.55 -31.22
C ARG A 338 20.14 10.54 -31.03
N ARG A 339 19.83 9.71 -32.04
CA ARG A 339 18.84 8.62 -31.93
C ARG A 339 19.27 7.56 -30.92
N ARG A 340 20.53 7.14 -30.95
CA ARG A 340 21.08 6.16 -29.99
C ARG A 340 21.04 6.68 -28.55
N ALA A 341 21.31 7.96 -28.35
CA ALA A 341 21.29 8.62 -27.04
C ALA A 341 19.90 8.70 -26.38
N ILE A 342 18.83 8.75 -27.19
CA ILE A 342 17.44 8.89 -26.70
C ILE A 342 16.63 7.59 -26.82
N ALA A 343 17.16 6.57 -27.50
CA ALA A 343 16.46 5.31 -27.69
C ALA A 343 16.19 4.65 -26.33
N PRO A 344 14.93 4.38 -25.96
CA PRO A 344 14.62 3.81 -24.66
C PRO A 344 15.20 2.39 -24.58
N ARG A 345 16.00 2.13 -23.53
CA ARG A 345 16.59 0.82 -23.23
C ARG A 345 15.91 0.17 -22.04
N LEU A 346 14.63 -0.16 -22.21
CA LEU A 346 13.82 -0.73 -21.12
C LEU A 346 14.38 -2.06 -20.62
N MET A 347 14.28 -2.26 -19.32
CA MET A 347 14.59 -3.50 -18.61
C MET A 347 13.25 -4.08 -18.14
N THR A 348 12.99 -5.33 -18.51
CA THR A 348 11.85 -6.09 -18.00
C THR A 348 12.34 -6.96 -16.85
N ILE A 349 11.78 -6.78 -15.65
CA ILE A 349 12.17 -7.55 -14.47
C ILE A 349 11.05 -8.52 -14.11
N TYR A 350 11.28 -9.82 -14.27
CA TYR A 350 10.31 -10.86 -13.94
C TYR A 350 10.49 -11.39 -12.51
N ARG A 351 9.39 -11.88 -11.93
CA ARG A 351 9.34 -12.59 -10.63
C ARG A 351 9.97 -11.82 -9.48
N THR A 352 9.12 -10.97 -8.88
CA THR A 352 9.48 -10.02 -7.82
C THR A 352 8.51 -10.12 -6.64
N ASP A 353 8.08 -11.35 -6.33
CA ASP A 353 7.18 -11.68 -5.21
C ASP A 353 7.65 -12.97 -4.52
N ALA A 354 8.94 -13.03 -4.20
CA ALA A 354 9.62 -14.23 -3.72
C ALA A 354 10.41 -14.00 -2.42
N ASP A 355 9.90 -13.16 -1.51
CA ASP A 355 10.47 -13.07 -0.17
C ASP A 355 10.07 -14.30 0.67
N LEU A 356 11.05 -15.08 1.13
CA LEU A 356 10.82 -16.28 1.94
C LEU A 356 9.96 -16.00 3.19
N ARG A 357 10.04 -14.80 3.76
CA ARG A 357 9.26 -14.42 4.96
C ARG A 357 7.75 -14.36 4.70
N CYS A 358 7.32 -14.24 3.44
CA CYS A 358 5.91 -14.25 3.07
C CYS A 358 5.29 -15.66 3.11
N ILE A 359 6.11 -16.71 3.14
CA ILE A 359 5.66 -18.12 3.07
C ILE A 359 6.24 -19.00 4.18
N ASP A 360 7.33 -18.58 4.82
CA ASP A 360 7.85 -19.12 6.08
C ASP A 360 7.68 -18.07 7.18
N LEU A 361 6.68 -18.29 8.04
CA LEU A 361 6.29 -17.36 9.11
C LEU A 361 7.24 -17.41 10.31
N SER A 362 8.16 -18.38 10.37
CA SER A 362 9.17 -18.46 11.42
C SER A 362 10.32 -17.47 11.18
N LEU A 363 10.53 -17.04 9.94
CA LEU A 363 11.54 -16.05 9.57
C LEU A 363 11.03 -14.63 9.92
N ASP A 364 11.74 -13.95 10.82
CA ASP A 364 11.41 -12.59 11.27
C ASP A 364 9.93 -12.48 11.73
N PRO A 365 9.55 -13.22 12.79
CA PRO A 365 8.15 -13.47 13.14
C PRO A 365 7.42 -12.21 13.60
N ASN A 366 6.20 -12.02 13.12
CA ASN A 366 5.26 -10.97 13.53
C ASN A 366 3.81 -11.46 13.34
N ASP A 367 2.82 -10.57 13.49
CA ASP A 367 1.40 -10.93 13.45
C ASP A 367 0.84 -11.02 12.02
N ARG A 368 1.72 -11.10 11.00
CA ARG A 368 1.31 -11.04 9.59
C ARG A 368 0.49 -12.26 9.18
N PRO A 369 -0.52 -12.09 8.32
CA PRO A 369 -1.14 -13.23 7.66
C PRO A 369 -0.17 -13.89 6.67
N TYR A 370 -0.38 -15.18 6.38
CA TYR A 370 0.33 -15.88 5.31
C TYR A 370 0.13 -15.18 3.96
N GLY A 371 1.23 -15.04 3.20
CA GLY A 371 1.25 -14.46 1.87
C GLY A 371 2.03 -13.15 1.78
N SER A 372 2.04 -12.58 0.59
CA SER A 372 2.74 -11.33 0.28
C SER A 372 1.78 -10.15 0.17
N LEU A 373 2.34 -8.97 -0.13
CA LEU A 373 1.58 -7.76 -0.47
C LEU A 373 0.64 -7.95 -1.67
N PHE A 374 0.89 -8.94 -2.51
CA PHE A 374 0.16 -9.16 -3.77
C PHE A 374 -0.83 -10.30 -3.69
N GLY A 375 -0.82 -11.09 -2.61
CA GLY A 375 -1.84 -12.09 -2.36
C GLY A 375 -1.39 -13.24 -1.47
N ARG A 376 -2.32 -14.19 -1.28
CA ARG A 376 -2.14 -15.39 -0.43
C ARG A 376 -1.38 -16.53 -1.13
N ARG A 377 -1.03 -16.35 -2.40
CA ARG A 377 -0.38 -17.36 -3.24
C ARG A 377 0.85 -16.79 -3.94
N PRO A 378 1.92 -16.39 -3.19
CA PRO A 378 3.19 -15.95 -3.78
C PRO A 378 3.74 -16.90 -4.84
N ASP A 379 3.51 -18.22 -4.66
CA ASP A 379 3.86 -19.27 -5.62
C ASP A 379 3.21 -19.09 -7.01
N LEU A 380 2.05 -18.42 -7.08
CA LEU A 380 1.36 -18.07 -8.32
C LEU A 380 1.56 -16.60 -8.70
N THR A 381 1.40 -15.67 -7.76
CA THR A 381 1.47 -14.22 -8.03
C THR A 381 2.85 -13.78 -8.49
N ASN A 382 3.91 -14.47 -8.09
CA ASN A 382 5.27 -14.21 -8.56
C ASN A 382 5.44 -14.39 -10.07
N TYR A 383 4.70 -15.30 -10.70
CA TYR A 383 4.66 -15.44 -12.16
C TYR A 383 3.67 -14.49 -12.84
N GLY A 384 2.89 -13.75 -12.07
CA GLY A 384 1.85 -12.84 -12.54
C GLY A 384 2.37 -11.44 -12.91
N LEU A 385 1.45 -10.63 -13.43
CA LEU A 385 1.74 -9.26 -13.84
C LEU A 385 2.10 -8.35 -12.64
N VAL A 386 1.38 -8.51 -11.53
CA VAL A 386 1.55 -7.71 -10.31
C VAL A 386 2.95 -7.95 -9.75
N GLY A 387 3.65 -6.86 -9.42
CA GLY A 387 5.02 -6.89 -8.92
C GLY A 387 5.64 -5.50 -8.92
N PHE A 388 6.93 -5.45 -8.62
CA PHE A 388 7.73 -4.23 -8.60
C PHE A 388 8.71 -4.22 -9.77
N ALA A 389 9.11 -3.02 -10.20
CA ALA A 389 10.14 -2.82 -11.24
C ALA A 389 9.87 -3.55 -12.58
N ARG A 390 8.62 -3.91 -12.88
CA ARG A 390 8.28 -4.82 -14.01
C ARG A 390 8.79 -4.27 -15.35
N GLN A 391 8.73 -2.96 -15.53
CA GLN A 391 9.27 -2.22 -16.67
C GLN A 391 9.98 -0.97 -16.14
N VAL A 392 11.28 -0.85 -16.38
CA VAL A 392 12.12 0.26 -15.90
C VAL A 392 13.14 0.69 -16.94
N THR A 393 13.51 1.97 -16.99
CA THR A 393 14.74 2.38 -17.67
C THR A 393 15.97 2.01 -16.83
N PRO A 394 17.18 1.98 -17.40
CA PRO A 394 18.41 1.75 -16.65
C PRO A 394 18.62 2.80 -15.56
N GLU A 395 18.26 4.06 -15.82
CA GLU A 395 18.32 5.13 -14.83
C GLU A 395 17.35 4.92 -13.67
N ALA A 396 16.11 4.50 -13.97
CA ALA A 396 15.12 4.19 -12.94
C ALA A 396 15.54 2.97 -12.12
N TRP A 397 16.12 1.94 -12.75
CA TRP A 397 16.70 0.80 -12.03
C TRP A 397 17.76 1.25 -11.03
N LEU A 398 18.79 1.99 -11.47
CA LEU A 398 19.91 2.39 -10.62
C LEU A 398 19.49 3.38 -9.52
N SER A 399 18.57 4.30 -9.80
CA SER A 399 18.11 5.29 -8.81
C SER A 399 17.11 4.71 -7.81
N THR A 400 16.21 3.82 -8.24
CA THR A 400 15.05 3.39 -7.44
C THR A 400 15.14 1.94 -6.96
N TRP A 401 15.53 1.01 -7.82
CA TRP A 401 15.28 -0.43 -7.63
C TRP A 401 16.53 -1.27 -7.35
N SER A 402 17.71 -0.71 -7.57
CA SER A 402 18.96 -1.33 -7.17
C SER A 402 19.24 -1.13 -5.69
N ALA A 403 19.35 -2.21 -4.91
CA ALA A 403 19.80 -2.15 -3.52
C ALA A 403 21.27 -1.70 -3.39
N LEU A 404 22.05 -1.78 -4.47
CA LEU A 404 23.48 -1.46 -4.50
C LEU A 404 23.75 -0.01 -4.87
N SER A 405 22.90 0.55 -5.72
CA SER A 405 23.12 1.84 -6.37
C SER A 405 22.21 2.95 -5.87
N SER A 406 21.02 2.61 -5.36
CA SER A 406 20.00 3.60 -5.00
C SER A 406 20.41 4.47 -3.80
N ASN A 407 20.24 5.79 -3.95
CA ASN A 407 20.30 6.74 -2.83
C ASN A 407 18.96 6.83 -2.08
N ALA A 408 18.04 5.89 -2.22
CA ALA A 408 16.75 5.91 -1.52
C ALA A 408 16.59 4.77 -0.50
N GLY A 409 17.69 4.37 0.15
CA GLY A 409 17.66 3.48 1.31
C GLY A 409 17.33 4.23 2.61
N PHE A 410 16.36 3.75 3.37
CA PHE A 410 15.91 4.38 4.62
C PHE A 410 17.06 4.47 5.63
N VAL A 411 17.67 3.33 5.99
CA VAL A 411 18.72 3.25 7.02
C VAL A 411 19.92 4.12 6.65
N ARG A 412 20.27 4.21 5.35
CA ARG A 412 21.33 5.09 4.87
C ARG A 412 21.03 6.57 5.14
N ALA A 413 19.79 7.00 4.88
CA ALA A 413 19.38 8.39 5.04
C ALA A 413 18.95 8.75 6.48
N ALA A 414 18.61 7.76 7.30
CA ALA A 414 18.07 7.91 8.65
C ALA A 414 18.90 8.82 9.58
N PRO A 415 20.26 8.82 9.55
CA PRO A 415 21.06 9.74 10.35
C PRO A 415 20.81 11.22 10.02
N GLY A 416 20.38 11.53 8.80
CA GLY A 416 20.02 12.88 8.36
C GLY A 416 18.62 13.32 8.80
N VAL A 417 17.80 12.41 9.34
CA VAL A 417 16.47 12.74 9.87
C VAL A 417 16.62 13.23 11.31
N THR A 418 16.84 14.54 11.49
CA THR A 418 17.07 15.13 12.82
C THR A 418 15.83 15.76 13.46
N ALA A 419 14.75 15.94 12.69
CA ALA A 419 13.48 16.47 13.19
C ALA A 419 12.86 15.50 14.22
N PRO A 420 12.04 16.00 15.18
CA PRO A 420 11.23 15.14 16.04
C PRO A 420 10.51 14.07 15.22
N THR A 421 10.64 12.81 15.62
CA THR A 421 10.22 11.66 14.81
C THR A 421 9.28 10.72 15.57
N LEU A 422 8.22 10.29 14.89
CA LEU A 422 7.38 9.16 15.27
C LEU A 422 7.57 8.01 14.26
N LEU A 423 8.00 6.84 14.74
CA LEU A 423 8.05 5.61 13.97
C LEU A 423 6.94 4.66 14.44
N VAL A 424 6.02 4.32 13.54
CA VAL A 424 4.87 3.45 13.81
C VAL A 424 5.06 2.12 13.08
N GLU A 425 5.27 1.05 13.84
CA GLU A 425 5.21 -0.33 13.37
C GLU A 425 3.75 -0.77 13.22
N LEU A 426 3.44 -1.43 12.11
CA LEU A 426 2.21 -2.22 11.95
C LEU A 426 2.54 -3.69 12.23
N SER A 427 1.91 -4.26 13.24
CA SER A 427 2.37 -5.54 13.80
C SER A 427 2.19 -6.74 12.88
N GLY A 428 1.28 -6.65 11.90
CA GLY A 428 1.00 -7.66 10.89
C GLY A 428 1.48 -7.29 9.49
N ASP A 429 2.50 -6.44 9.40
CA ASP A 429 3.09 -5.99 8.15
C ASP A 429 3.81 -7.13 7.40
N GLN A 430 3.72 -7.12 6.07
CA GLN A 430 4.25 -8.16 5.17
C GLN A 430 5.50 -7.68 4.39
N ALA A 431 5.96 -6.45 4.60
CA ALA A 431 7.06 -5.82 3.88
C ALA A 431 8.00 -4.99 4.77
N CYS A 432 7.52 -4.48 5.91
CA CYS A 432 8.29 -3.88 6.99
C CYS A 432 8.26 -4.82 8.19
N PHE A 433 9.37 -5.51 8.46
CA PHE A 433 9.43 -6.53 9.50
C PHE A 433 10.00 -5.98 10.83
N PRO A 434 9.87 -6.70 11.96
CA PRO A 434 10.43 -6.26 13.24
C PRO A 434 11.94 -5.93 13.18
N SER A 435 12.72 -6.69 12.41
CA SER A 435 14.13 -6.39 12.19
C SER A 435 14.35 -5.04 11.49
N ASP A 436 13.49 -4.69 10.52
CA ASP A 436 13.54 -3.41 9.81
C ASP A 436 13.25 -2.24 10.76
N ILE A 437 12.21 -2.36 11.61
CA ILE A 437 11.89 -1.33 12.61
C ILE A 437 13.04 -1.13 13.60
N THR A 438 13.66 -2.22 14.04
CA THR A 438 14.81 -2.17 14.94
C THR A 438 15.99 -1.45 14.30
N GLU A 439 16.34 -1.82 13.07
CA GLU A 439 17.45 -1.22 12.33
C GLU A 439 17.20 0.27 12.04
N MET A 440 15.99 0.63 11.58
CA MET A 440 15.61 2.01 11.30
C MET A 440 15.60 2.86 12.56
N SER A 441 15.02 2.37 13.65
CA SER A 441 14.98 3.06 14.95
C SER A 441 16.39 3.39 15.44
N ALA A 442 17.31 2.41 15.35
CA ALA A 442 18.69 2.59 15.76
C ALA A 442 19.47 3.58 14.88
N ALA A 443 19.10 3.72 13.61
CA ALA A 443 19.79 4.58 12.64
C ALA A 443 19.27 6.02 12.59
N LEU A 444 18.05 6.29 13.08
CA LEU A 444 17.44 7.62 13.03
C LEU A 444 18.25 8.66 13.83
N GLY A 445 18.54 9.80 13.20
CA GLY A 445 19.28 10.92 13.80
C GLY A 445 18.46 11.79 14.76
N ALA A 446 17.18 11.50 14.94
CA ALA A 446 16.25 12.28 15.74
C ALA A 446 16.55 12.13 17.24
N ARG A 447 16.76 13.24 17.94
CA ARG A 447 16.93 13.23 19.41
C ARG A 447 15.62 13.00 20.15
N ASP A 448 14.53 13.49 19.59
CA ASP A 448 13.17 13.21 20.04
C ASP A 448 12.58 12.14 19.12
N LEU A 449 12.74 10.88 19.53
CA LEU A 449 12.26 9.71 18.81
C LEU A 449 11.23 8.97 19.66
N THR A 450 10.03 8.80 19.11
CA THR A 450 9.01 7.90 19.65
C THR A 450 8.85 6.72 18.70
N VAL A 451 8.95 5.49 19.20
CA VAL A 451 8.64 4.27 18.46
C VAL A 451 7.42 3.63 19.10
N THR A 452 6.39 3.34 18.31
CA THR A 452 5.17 2.68 18.77
C THR A 452 4.78 1.56 17.81
N ARG A 453 4.00 0.60 18.31
CA ARG A 453 3.50 -0.55 17.56
C ARG A 453 2.00 -0.62 17.69
N VAL A 454 1.31 -0.75 16.56
CA VAL A 454 -0.15 -0.93 16.51
C VAL A 454 -0.52 -2.14 15.65
N ALA A 455 -1.67 -2.74 15.93
CA ALA A 455 -2.18 -3.85 15.12
C ALA A 455 -2.56 -3.37 13.72
N GLY A 456 -2.09 -4.05 12.68
CA GLY A 456 -2.48 -3.75 11.30
C GLY A 456 -1.63 -4.47 10.26
N THR A 457 -2.19 -4.61 9.05
CA THR A 457 -1.45 -5.09 7.86
C THR A 457 -0.78 -3.92 7.14
N HIS A 458 0.15 -4.20 6.23
CA HIS A 458 1.00 -3.19 5.59
C HIS A 458 0.26 -1.95 5.07
N PHE A 459 -0.92 -2.11 4.45
CA PHE A 459 -1.70 -0.99 3.91
C PHE A 459 -2.61 -0.31 4.94
N GLY A 460 -2.41 -0.58 6.24
CA GLY A 460 -3.22 -0.05 7.34
C GLY A 460 -4.53 -0.83 7.58
N GLY A 461 -4.71 -2.01 6.99
CA GLY A 461 -5.91 -2.82 7.20
C GLY A 461 -5.90 -3.55 8.54
N PRO A 462 -7.03 -4.12 8.98
CA PRO A 462 -7.05 -4.95 10.19
C PRO A 462 -6.36 -6.29 9.94
N ILE A 463 -5.84 -6.92 10.99
CA ILE A 463 -5.21 -8.26 10.91
C ILE A 463 -6.30 -9.32 10.84
N ALA A 464 -7.28 -9.27 11.75
CA ALA A 464 -8.46 -10.12 11.71
C ALA A 464 -9.72 -9.36 11.32
N LYS A 465 -10.70 -10.09 10.78
CA LYS A 465 -11.99 -9.51 10.39
C LYS A 465 -12.71 -8.96 11.63
N GLY A 466 -13.15 -7.70 11.55
CA GLY A 466 -13.91 -7.04 12.63
C GLY A 466 -13.04 -6.27 13.64
N GLU A 467 -11.72 -6.36 13.53
CA GLU A 467 -10.81 -5.54 14.34
C GLU A 467 -10.69 -4.11 13.79
N PRO A 468 -10.25 -3.13 14.62
CA PRO A 468 -9.88 -1.80 14.16
C PRO A 468 -8.80 -1.86 13.08
N THR A 469 -8.84 -0.89 12.16
CA THR A 469 -7.81 -0.79 11.12
C THR A 469 -6.50 -0.28 11.70
N GLY A 470 -5.36 -0.75 11.16
CA GLY A 470 -4.05 -0.20 11.50
C GLY A 470 -3.96 1.30 11.19
N ALA A 471 -4.63 1.79 10.14
CA ALA A 471 -4.70 3.22 9.83
C ALA A 471 -5.37 4.02 10.96
N SER A 472 -6.51 3.57 11.48
CA SER A 472 -7.20 4.26 12.59
C SER A 472 -6.40 4.23 13.90
N LEU A 473 -5.74 3.10 14.20
CA LEU A 473 -4.90 2.97 15.39
C LEU A 473 -3.63 3.85 15.28
N ALA A 474 -2.95 3.81 14.13
CA ALA A 474 -1.80 4.66 13.86
C ALA A 474 -2.18 6.14 13.92
N ALA A 475 -3.34 6.52 13.40
CA ALA A 475 -3.82 7.90 13.48
C ALA A 475 -4.04 8.38 14.92
N ALA A 476 -4.50 7.51 15.82
CA ALA A 476 -4.64 7.85 17.24
C ALA A 476 -3.27 8.17 17.86
N GLU A 477 -2.26 7.34 17.62
CA GLU A 477 -0.88 7.58 18.05
C GLU A 477 -0.31 8.88 17.46
N MET A 478 -0.50 9.10 16.15
CA MET A 478 -0.06 10.32 15.47
C MET A 478 -0.72 11.57 16.05
N GLY A 479 -2.03 11.54 16.33
CA GLY A 479 -2.75 12.65 16.93
C GLY A 479 -2.19 13.03 18.30
N GLY A 480 -1.99 12.04 19.17
CA GLY A 480 -1.39 12.26 20.49
C GLY A 480 0.06 12.76 20.41
N TRP A 481 0.83 12.31 19.42
CA TRP A 481 2.20 12.76 19.20
C TRP A 481 2.27 14.20 18.65
N LEU A 482 1.40 14.54 17.70
CA LEU A 482 1.29 15.86 17.09
C LEU A 482 0.86 16.91 18.11
N ALA A 483 -0.21 16.64 18.87
CA ALA A 483 -0.78 17.59 19.85
C ALA A 483 0.21 18.01 20.96
N LYS A 484 1.22 17.17 21.24
CA LYS A 484 2.28 17.47 22.21
C LYS A 484 3.37 18.41 21.66
N ARG A 485 3.46 18.58 20.34
CA ARG A 485 4.60 19.22 19.65
C ARG A 485 4.20 20.39 18.76
N PHE A 486 2.98 20.36 18.22
CA PHE A 486 2.52 21.33 17.25
C PHE A 486 1.08 21.77 17.56
N PRO A 487 0.72 23.04 17.29
CA PRO A 487 -0.65 23.52 17.40
C PRO A 487 -1.55 22.82 16.38
N LEU A 488 -2.70 22.35 16.86
CA LEU A 488 -3.78 21.76 16.06
C LEU A 488 -5.03 22.61 16.25
N ALA A 489 -5.94 22.58 15.26
CA ALA A 489 -7.18 23.37 15.24
C ALA A 489 -8.18 23.01 16.34
#